data_AF-A0A349VK94-F1
#
_entry.id   AF-A0A349VK94-F1
#
_cell.length_a   1.000
_cell.length_b   1.000
_cell.length_c   1.000
_cell.angle_alpha   90.00
_cell.angle_beta   90.00
_cell.angle_gamma   90.00
#
_symmetry.space_group_name_H-M   'P 1'
#
loop_
_entity.id
_entity.type
_entity.pdbx_description
1 polymer ?
#
loop_
_entity_poly.entity_id
_entity_poly.type
_entity_poly.pdbx_seq_one_letter_code
_entity_poly.pdbx_strand_id
1 'polypeptide(L)'
;MNLLVDFLCRFSFGLAVGLCITPAALVPSGFFRVNTLVLLGLTTFAALLSSTLGLNANTWLLSIAALVSWVGSVLWYADRRRPGLVCCGGAALLCAAATALTGEFAAAQVGVRILSGCLIGFTVNAMLLGHWYLNAPGMRVDVLRRSIDQTLFAWGLLFFLVVAMIIWQFGNIEDSSDSLSSTFFRAVTAATSGANGGLDATGVA
;
A
#
# COMPACT_ATOMS: atom_id res chain seq x y z
N MET A 1 8.65 -14.77 6.59
CA MET A 1 7.17 -14.68 6.47
C MET A 1 6.61 -13.30 6.85
N ASN A 2 7.19 -12.59 7.84
CA ASN A 2 6.77 -11.20 8.17
C ASN A 2 6.78 -10.24 6.97
N LEU A 3 7.79 -10.30 6.10
CA LEU A 3 7.86 -9.48 4.87
C LEU A 3 6.66 -9.71 3.93
N LEU A 4 6.16 -10.94 3.84
CA LEU A 4 5.02 -11.26 2.99
C LEU A 4 3.72 -10.69 3.58
N VAL A 5 3.53 -10.80 4.90
CA VAL A 5 2.38 -10.20 5.59
C VAL A 5 2.38 -8.68 5.42
N ASP A 6 3.52 -8.04 5.64
CA ASP A 6 3.69 -6.60 5.48
C ASP A 6 3.42 -6.17 4.02
N PHE A 7 3.92 -6.91 3.03
CA PHE A 7 3.57 -6.68 1.61
C PHE A 7 2.07 -6.81 1.36
N LEU A 8 1.42 -7.86 1.85
CA LEU A 8 -0.02 -8.09 1.65
C LEU A 8 -0.87 -7.00 2.30
N CYS A 9 -0.51 -6.55 3.50
CA CYS A 9 -1.19 -5.45 4.19
C CYS A 9 -1.10 -4.15 3.39
N ARG A 10 0.11 -3.79 2.92
CA ARG A 10 0.36 -2.59 2.11
C ARG A 10 -0.37 -2.65 0.78
N PHE A 11 -0.33 -3.80 0.11
CA PHE A 11 -0.99 -4.01 -1.17
C PHE A 11 -2.52 -3.92 -1.03
N SER A 12 -3.08 -4.58 -0.01
CA SER A 12 -4.51 -4.52 0.31
C SER A 12 -4.94 -3.09 0.61
N PHE A 13 -4.16 -2.36 1.42
CA PHE A 13 -4.40 -0.96 1.71
C PHE A 13 -4.42 -0.10 0.44
N GLY A 14 -3.37 -0.18 -0.38
CA GLY A 14 -3.28 0.64 -1.60
C GLY A 14 -4.40 0.34 -2.59
N LEU A 15 -4.78 -0.94 -2.74
CA LEU A 15 -5.87 -1.35 -3.62
C LEU A 15 -7.22 -0.81 -3.09
N ALA A 16 -7.46 -0.90 -1.79
CA ALA A 16 -8.67 -0.37 -1.16
C ALA A 16 -8.79 1.17 -1.30
N VAL A 17 -7.67 1.89 -1.13
CA VAL A 17 -7.63 3.35 -1.37
C VAL A 17 -7.84 3.66 -2.85
N GLY A 18 -7.26 2.88 -3.76
CA GLY A 18 -7.46 3.02 -5.20
C GLY A 18 -8.93 2.92 -5.58
N LEU A 19 -9.66 1.99 -4.97
CA LEU A 19 -11.11 1.88 -5.14
C LEU A 19 -11.87 3.08 -4.59
N CYS A 20 -11.47 3.64 -3.46
CA CYS A 20 -12.13 4.83 -2.89
C CYS A 20 -11.98 6.07 -3.78
N ILE A 21 -10.83 6.19 -4.45
CA ILE A 21 -10.51 7.34 -5.31
C ILE A 21 -11.12 7.17 -6.72
N THR A 22 -11.33 5.92 -7.16
CA THR A 22 -11.91 5.63 -8.47
C THR A 22 -13.37 6.12 -8.54
N PRO A 23 -13.76 6.92 -9.55
CA PRO A 23 -15.11 7.49 -9.61
C PRO A 23 -16.18 6.43 -9.89
N ALA A 24 -16.93 6.03 -8.86
CA ALA A 24 -18.03 5.06 -8.96
C ALA A 24 -19.24 5.52 -9.81
N ALA A 25 -19.27 6.79 -10.22
CA ALA A 25 -20.26 7.29 -11.17
C ALA A 25 -19.96 6.86 -12.61
N LEU A 26 -18.67 6.77 -12.97
CA LEU A 26 -18.20 6.56 -14.34
C LEU A 26 -17.78 5.11 -14.62
N VAL A 27 -17.51 4.34 -13.56
CA VAL A 27 -17.08 2.93 -13.66
C VAL A 27 -18.23 2.01 -13.23
N PRO A 28 -18.50 0.92 -13.97
CA PRO A 28 -19.54 -0.05 -13.62
C PRO A 28 -19.32 -0.66 -12.23
N SER A 29 -20.42 -0.97 -11.53
CA SER A 29 -20.39 -1.63 -10.21
C SER A 29 -19.74 -3.03 -10.24
N GLY A 30 -19.74 -3.70 -11.40
CA GLY A 30 -19.04 -4.96 -11.61
C GLY A 30 -17.53 -4.88 -11.35
N PHE A 31 -16.87 -3.77 -11.74
CA PHE A 31 -15.44 -3.55 -11.46
C PHE A 31 -15.16 -3.51 -9.96
N PHE A 32 -15.95 -2.73 -9.20
CA PHE A 32 -15.77 -2.62 -7.76
C PHE A 32 -16.06 -3.93 -7.03
N ARG A 33 -17.05 -4.69 -7.49
CA ARG A 33 -17.34 -6.03 -6.95
C ARG A 33 -16.16 -6.97 -7.12
N VAL A 34 -15.57 -7.05 -8.32
CA VAL A 34 -14.42 -7.94 -8.56
C VAL A 34 -13.24 -7.52 -7.69
N ASN A 35 -12.93 -6.23 -7.62
CA ASN A 35 -11.81 -5.76 -6.81
C ASN A 35 -12.03 -5.92 -5.30
N THR A 36 -13.26 -5.83 -4.80
CA THR A 36 -13.56 -6.15 -3.38
C THR A 36 -13.43 -7.65 -3.09
N LEU A 37 -13.66 -8.53 -4.05
CA LEU A 37 -13.33 -9.96 -3.92
C LEU A 37 -11.82 -10.23 -3.93
N VAL A 38 -11.05 -9.48 -4.75
CA VAL A 38 -9.59 -9.52 -4.70
C VAL A 38 -9.08 -9.08 -3.33
N LEU A 39 -9.64 -8.00 -2.78
CA LEU A 39 -9.32 -7.50 -1.45
C LEU A 39 -9.64 -8.52 -0.35
N LEU A 40 -10.77 -9.24 -0.47
CA LEU A 40 -11.09 -10.37 0.40
C LEU A 40 -10.03 -11.48 0.32
N GLY A 41 -9.60 -11.87 -0.87
CA GLY A 41 -8.54 -12.88 -1.04
C GLY A 41 -7.22 -12.47 -0.38
N LEU A 42 -6.82 -11.20 -0.55
CA LEU A 42 -5.58 -10.68 0.03
C LEU A 42 -5.63 -10.60 1.56
N THR A 43 -6.73 -10.07 2.11
CA THR A 43 -6.91 -9.88 3.56
C THR A 43 -7.09 -11.22 4.28
N THR A 44 -7.80 -12.18 3.69
CA THR A 44 -7.90 -13.55 4.23
C THR A 44 -6.56 -14.26 4.25
N PHE A 45 -5.80 -14.19 3.16
CA PHE A 45 -4.46 -14.79 3.11
C PHE A 45 -3.50 -14.14 4.11
N ALA A 46 -3.54 -12.81 4.23
CA ALA A 46 -2.76 -12.07 5.21
C ALA A 46 -3.16 -12.43 6.65
N ALA A 47 -4.45 -12.65 6.93
CA ALA A 47 -4.94 -13.08 8.25
C ALA A 47 -4.43 -14.49 8.60
N LEU A 48 -4.51 -15.44 7.66
CA LEU A 48 -4.01 -16.80 7.87
C LEU A 48 -2.50 -16.81 8.14
N LEU A 49 -1.72 -16.06 7.36
CA LEU A 49 -0.29 -15.91 7.59
C LEU A 49 0.02 -15.24 8.94
N SER A 50 -0.72 -14.19 9.31
CA SER A 50 -0.58 -13.53 10.60
C SER A 50 -0.86 -14.49 11.76
N SER A 51 -1.84 -15.39 11.60
CA SER A 51 -2.15 -16.42 12.58
C SER A 51 -1.01 -17.45 12.74
N THR A 52 -0.37 -17.84 11.64
CA THR A 52 0.79 -18.76 11.71
C THR A 52 2.00 -18.16 12.42
N LEU A 53 2.06 -16.83 12.49
CA LEU A 53 3.15 -16.07 13.12
C LEU A 53 2.83 -15.62 14.55
N GLY A 54 1.65 -15.95 15.08
CA GLY A 54 1.21 -15.54 16.42
C GLY A 54 0.83 -14.06 16.55
N LEU A 55 0.63 -13.35 15.42
CA LEU A 55 0.24 -11.94 15.39
C LEU A 55 -1.27 -11.80 15.58
N ASN A 56 -1.75 -12.03 16.80
CA ASN A 56 -3.18 -12.09 17.12
C ASN A 56 -3.93 -10.81 16.74
N ALA A 57 -3.38 -9.62 17.02
CA ALA A 57 -4.02 -8.34 16.69
C ALA A 57 -4.23 -8.16 15.18
N ASN A 58 -3.20 -8.43 14.37
CA ASN A 58 -3.29 -8.34 12.91
C ASN A 58 -4.25 -9.37 12.32
N THR A 59 -4.26 -10.58 12.87
CA THR A 59 -5.19 -11.64 12.44
C THR A 59 -6.63 -11.17 12.57
N TRP A 60 -6.99 -10.56 13.71
CA TRP A 60 -8.34 -10.03 13.92
C TRP A 60 -8.66 -8.85 13.00
N LEU A 61 -7.76 -7.87 12.87
CA LEU A 61 -7.96 -6.71 11.99
C LEU A 61 -8.16 -7.13 10.53
N LEU A 62 -7.34 -8.05 10.03
CA LEU A 62 -7.40 -8.53 8.65
C LEU A 62 -8.61 -9.44 8.42
N SER A 63 -9.04 -10.21 9.43
CA SER A 63 -10.30 -10.97 9.36
C SER A 63 -11.53 -10.07 9.29
N ILE A 64 -11.55 -8.98 10.07
CA ILE A 64 -12.61 -7.97 9.98
C ILE A 64 -12.54 -7.28 8.61
N ALA A 65 -11.36 -6.95 8.10
CA ALA A 65 -11.20 -6.36 6.77
C ALA A 65 -11.72 -7.29 5.66
N ALA A 66 -11.51 -8.60 5.79
CA ALA A 66 -12.07 -9.60 4.89
C ALA A 66 -13.60 -9.60 4.94
N LEU A 67 -14.20 -9.61 6.13
CA LEU A 67 -15.66 -9.52 6.29
C LEU A 67 -16.23 -8.23 5.68
N VAL A 68 -15.60 -7.09 5.92
CA VAL A 68 -15.99 -5.80 5.32
C VAL A 68 -15.89 -5.84 3.80
N SER A 69 -14.84 -6.48 3.26
CA SER A 69 -14.65 -6.64 1.81
C SER A 69 -15.71 -7.55 1.19
N TRP A 70 -16.11 -8.62 1.90
CA TRP A 70 -17.22 -9.48 1.51
C TRP A 70 -18.55 -8.72 1.46
N VAL A 71 -18.88 -7.98 2.53
CA VAL A 71 -20.09 -7.14 2.58
C VAL A 71 -20.06 -6.10 1.46
N GLY A 72 -18.89 -5.48 1.21
CA GLY A 72 -18.69 -4.56 0.09
C GLY A 72 -19.04 -5.20 -1.26
N SER A 73 -18.56 -6.42 -1.52
CA SER A 73 -18.88 -7.16 -2.76
C SER A 73 -20.39 -7.39 -2.94
N VAL A 74 -21.11 -7.72 -1.87
CA VAL A 74 -22.57 -7.88 -1.89
C VAL A 74 -23.28 -6.56 -2.17
N LEU A 75 -22.82 -5.45 -1.55
CA LEU A 75 -23.40 -4.12 -1.76
C LEU A 75 -23.20 -3.63 -3.20
N TRP A 76 -22.04 -3.89 -3.79
CA TRP A 76 -21.77 -3.61 -5.20
C TRP A 76 -22.61 -4.48 -6.13
N TYR A 77 -22.90 -5.73 -5.76
CA TYR A 77 -23.84 -6.58 -6.50
C TYR A 77 -25.27 -6.04 -6.48
N ALA A 78 -25.71 -5.47 -5.35
CA ALA A 78 -27.00 -4.81 -5.22
C ALA A 78 -27.04 -3.40 -5.84
N ASP A 79 -26.00 -2.99 -6.57
CA ASP A 79 -25.78 -1.66 -7.16
C ASP A 79 -25.85 -0.49 -6.15
N ARG A 80 -25.61 -0.78 -4.87
CA ARG A 80 -25.60 0.21 -3.78
C ARG A 80 -24.22 0.89 -3.68
N ARG A 81 -23.99 1.89 -4.52
CA ARG A 81 -22.67 2.54 -4.70
C ARG A 81 -22.10 3.21 -3.44
N ARG A 82 -22.91 3.97 -2.70
CA ARG A 82 -22.48 4.68 -1.48
C ARG A 82 -22.01 3.73 -0.37
N PRO A 83 -22.81 2.74 0.08
CA PRO A 83 -22.36 1.84 1.13
C PRO A 83 -21.22 0.92 0.66
N GLY A 84 -21.16 0.57 -0.63
CA GLY A 84 -20.01 -0.13 -1.21
C GLY A 84 -18.70 0.65 -1.06
N LEU A 85 -18.72 1.97 -1.30
CA LEU A 85 -17.56 2.84 -1.06
C LEU A 85 -17.18 2.94 0.42
N VAL A 86 -18.17 3.00 1.33
CA VAL A 86 -17.92 3.01 2.79
C VAL A 86 -17.20 1.73 3.21
N CYS A 87 -17.59 0.57 2.66
CA CYS A 87 -16.88 -0.69 2.90
C CYS A 87 -15.44 -0.65 2.38
N CYS A 88 -15.18 -0.12 1.18
CA CYS A 88 -13.81 0.06 0.67
C CYS A 88 -12.97 0.95 1.60
N GLY A 89 -13.54 2.06 2.09
CA GLY A 89 -12.88 2.94 3.05
C GLY A 89 -12.59 2.28 4.39
N GLY A 90 -13.55 1.51 4.91
CA GLY A 90 -13.37 0.73 6.13
C GLY A 90 -12.27 -0.33 5.99
N ALA A 91 -12.24 -1.04 4.87
CA ALA A 91 -11.18 -2.01 4.59
C ALA A 91 -9.80 -1.33 4.44
N ALA A 92 -9.73 -0.14 3.82
CA ALA A 92 -8.51 0.65 3.74
C ALA A 92 -8.00 1.04 5.15
N LEU A 93 -8.87 1.54 6.02
CA LEU A 93 -8.50 1.90 7.40
C LEU A 93 -7.96 0.71 8.20
N LEU A 94 -8.63 -0.46 8.10
CA LEU A 94 -8.20 -1.68 8.77
C LEU A 94 -6.84 -2.18 8.24
N CYS A 95 -6.63 -2.14 6.93
CA CYS A 95 -5.35 -2.52 6.32
C CYS A 95 -4.23 -1.53 6.66
N ALA A 96 -4.53 -0.23 6.75
CA ALA A 96 -3.57 0.79 7.19
C ALA A 96 -3.15 0.54 8.64
N ALA A 97 -4.11 0.25 9.54
CA ALA A 97 -3.84 -0.10 10.92
C ALA A 97 -2.98 -1.37 11.02
N ALA A 98 -3.32 -2.43 10.26
CA ALA A 98 -2.52 -3.65 10.21
C ALA A 98 -1.09 -3.42 9.70
N THR A 99 -0.92 -2.53 8.71
CA THR A 99 0.41 -2.14 8.17
C THR A 99 1.23 -1.38 9.20
N ALA A 100 0.60 -0.50 9.98
CA ALA A 100 1.28 0.24 11.05
C ALA A 100 1.74 -0.70 12.18
N LEU A 101 0.95 -1.72 12.50
CA LEU A 101 1.27 -2.70 13.54
C LEU A 101 2.35 -3.72 13.14
N THR A 102 2.55 -3.98 11.84
CA THR A 102 3.65 -4.83 11.36
C THR A 102 5.00 -4.11 11.29
N GLY A 103 5.04 -2.79 11.48
CA GLY A 103 6.24 -1.98 11.30
C GLY A 103 6.77 -1.30 12.56
N GLU A 104 7.96 -0.74 12.45
CA GLU A 104 8.51 0.16 13.47
C GLU A 104 7.75 1.50 13.46
N PHE A 105 7.48 2.04 14.65
CA PHE A 105 6.66 3.23 14.85
C PHE A 105 7.34 4.56 14.45
N ALA A 106 8.47 4.53 13.76
CA ALA A 106 9.08 5.74 13.23
C ALA A 106 8.15 6.36 12.17
N ALA A 107 7.59 7.54 12.45
CA ALA A 107 6.58 8.19 11.61
C ALA A 107 7.02 8.35 10.14
N ALA A 108 8.30 8.64 9.90
CA ALA A 108 8.87 8.74 8.56
C ALA A 108 8.83 7.39 7.81
N GLN A 109 9.13 6.29 8.50
CA GLN A 109 9.04 4.96 7.89
C GLN A 109 7.60 4.56 7.62
N VAL A 110 6.68 4.79 8.55
CA VAL A 110 5.26 4.48 8.35
C VAL A 110 4.72 5.19 7.10
N GLY A 111 5.11 6.46 6.89
CA GLY A 111 4.78 7.22 5.69
C GLY A 111 5.26 6.53 4.40
N VAL A 112 6.54 6.16 4.33
CA VAL A 112 7.11 5.44 3.17
C VAL A 112 6.41 4.11 2.93
N ARG A 113 6.11 3.35 3.99
CA ARG A 113 5.44 2.04 3.92
C ARG A 113 4.03 2.17 3.33
N ILE A 114 3.23 3.08 3.87
CA ILE A 114 1.87 3.39 3.40
C ILE A 114 1.90 3.82 1.93
N LEU A 115 2.82 4.71 1.59
CA LEU A 115 2.92 5.27 0.25
C LEU A 115 3.42 4.24 -0.77
N SER A 116 4.32 3.34 -0.37
CA SER A 116 4.73 2.18 -1.19
C SER A 116 3.54 1.24 -1.46
N GLY A 117 2.68 1.03 -0.46
CA GLY A 117 1.43 0.28 -0.62
C GLY A 117 0.47 0.95 -1.60
N CYS A 118 0.25 2.27 -1.45
CA CYS A 118 -0.53 3.06 -2.40
C CYS A 118 0.00 2.93 -3.83
N LEU A 119 1.31 3.02 -4.04
CA LEU A 119 1.90 2.88 -5.38
C LEU A 119 1.58 1.51 -6.01
N ILE A 120 1.77 0.42 -5.28
CA ILE A 120 1.47 -0.93 -5.77
C ILE A 120 -0.03 -1.10 -6.01
N GLY A 121 -0.86 -0.66 -5.08
CA GLY A 121 -2.31 -0.77 -5.20
C GLY A 121 -2.88 0.05 -6.34
N PHE A 122 -2.41 1.29 -6.54
CA PHE A 122 -2.86 2.16 -7.62
C PHE A 122 -2.41 1.64 -8.98
N THR A 123 -1.19 1.11 -9.09
CA THR A 123 -0.70 0.56 -10.36
C THR A 123 -1.53 -0.65 -10.78
N VAL A 124 -1.79 -1.59 -9.87
CA VAL A 124 -2.66 -2.73 -10.13
C VAL A 124 -4.10 -2.28 -10.43
N ASN A 125 -4.65 -1.32 -9.67
CA ASN A 125 -5.97 -0.77 -9.94
C ASN A 125 -6.07 -0.16 -11.36
N ALA A 126 -5.06 0.60 -11.79
CA ALA A 126 -4.99 1.18 -13.13
C ALA A 126 -4.87 0.10 -14.21
N MET A 127 -4.08 -0.95 -13.99
CA MET A 127 -3.97 -2.10 -14.92
C MET A 127 -5.31 -2.83 -15.07
N LEU A 128 -5.99 -3.12 -13.95
CA LEU A 128 -7.29 -3.79 -13.95
C LEU A 128 -8.38 -2.93 -14.61
N LEU A 129 -8.31 -1.62 -14.43
CA LEU A 129 -9.22 -0.66 -15.07
C LEU A 129 -8.95 -0.59 -16.59
N GLY A 130 -7.69 -0.70 -17.01
CA GLY A 130 -7.30 -0.84 -18.42
C GLY A 130 -7.87 -2.10 -19.06
N HIS A 131 -7.80 -3.26 -18.39
CA HIS A 131 -8.43 -4.49 -18.88
C HIS A 131 -9.95 -4.36 -19.00
N TRP A 132 -10.60 -3.71 -18.02
CA TRP A 132 -12.03 -3.44 -18.08
C TRP A 132 -12.42 -2.46 -19.19
N TYR A 133 -11.59 -1.46 -19.47
CA TYR A 133 -11.80 -0.51 -20.58
C TYR A 133 -11.86 -1.23 -21.93
N LEU A 134 -10.99 -2.22 -22.16
CA LEU A 134 -10.98 -3.00 -23.39
C LEU A 134 -12.23 -3.88 -23.56
N ASN A 135 -12.86 -4.28 -22.45
CA ASN A 135 -13.99 -5.21 -22.44
C ASN A 135 -15.37 -4.52 -22.28
N ALA A 136 -15.41 -3.22 -21.97
CA ALA A 136 -16.63 -2.46 -21.77
C ALA A 136 -16.74 -1.31 -22.78
N PRO A 137 -17.34 -1.53 -23.97
CA PRO A 137 -17.53 -0.49 -24.96
C PRO A 137 -18.41 0.63 -24.40
N GLY A 138 -17.86 1.85 -24.30
CA GLY A 138 -18.57 3.05 -23.81
C GLY A 138 -17.98 3.71 -22.56
N MET A 139 -16.94 3.14 -21.93
CA MET A 139 -16.27 3.79 -20.81
C MET A 139 -15.40 4.97 -21.31
N ARG A 140 -15.37 6.08 -20.55
CA ARG A 140 -14.56 7.26 -20.91
C ARG A 140 -13.07 6.99 -20.63
N VAL A 141 -12.21 7.28 -21.60
CA VAL A 141 -10.74 7.23 -21.48
C VAL A 141 -10.24 8.11 -20.32
N ASP A 142 -10.95 9.19 -20.03
CA ASP A 142 -10.61 10.13 -18.96
C ASP A 142 -10.45 9.46 -17.58
N VAL A 143 -11.20 8.39 -17.30
CA VAL A 143 -11.10 7.65 -16.04
C VAL A 143 -9.78 6.91 -15.95
N LEU A 144 -9.37 6.26 -17.04
CA LEU A 144 -8.10 5.55 -17.11
C LEU A 144 -6.93 6.53 -16.98
N ARG A 145 -6.98 7.65 -17.71
CA ARG A 145 -5.97 8.70 -17.59
C ARG A 145 -5.84 9.23 -16.17
N ARG A 146 -6.96 9.52 -15.51
CA ARG A 146 -6.98 9.98 -14.11
C ARG A 146 -6.37 8.95 -13.15
N SER A 147 -6.61 7.66 -13.37
CA SER A 147 -5.99 6.61 -12.54
C SER A 147 -4.47 6.53 -12.74
N ILE A 148 -3.97 6.79 -13.96
CA ILE A 148 -2.55 6.87 -14.26
C ILE A 148 -1.93 8.14 -13.67
N ASP A 149 -2.62 9.28 -13.72
CA ASP A 149 -2.13 10.51 -13.08
C ASP A 149 -2.00 10.32 -11.56
N GLN A 150 -2.90 9.56 -10.94
CA GLN A 150 -2.85 9.22 -9.51
C GLN A 150 -1.70 8.29 -9.16
N THR A 151 -1.39 7.29 -9.99
CA THR A 151 -0.20 6.44 -9.79
C THR A 151 1.07 7.25 -9.91
N LEU A 152 1.15 8.13 -10.92
CA LEU A 152 2.30 8.99 -11.16
C LEU A 152 2.52 9.97 -9.99
N PHE A 153 1.43 10.52 -9.44
CA PHE A 153 1.48 11.38 -8.27
C PHE A 153 1.98 10.63 -7.02
N ALA A 154 1.44 9.45 -6.74
CA ALA A 154 1.89 8.63 -5.61
C ALA A 154 3.37 8.24 -5.75
N TRP A 155 3.80 7.92 -6.97
CA TRP A 155 5.20 7.64 -7.28
C TRP A 155 6.10 8.86 -7.06
N GLY A 156 5.71 10.04 -7.57
CA GLY A 156 6.47 11.27 -7.40
C GLY A 156 6.61 11.69 -5.93
N LEU A 157 5.54 11.53 -5.14
CA LEU A 157 5.58 11.80 -3.70
C LEU A 157 6.53 10.83 -2.98
N LEU A 158 6.51 9.55 -3.37
CA LEU A 158 7.41 8.54 -2.79
C LEU A 158 8.86 8.84 -3.12
N PHE A 159 9.13 9.16 -4.38
CA PHE A 159 10.45 9.55 -4.84
C PHE A 159 10.98 10.76 -4.06
N PHE A 160 10.16 11.82 -3.93
CA PHE A 160 10.53 13.01 -3.18
C PHE A 160 10.86 12.71 -1.71
N LEU A 161 10.03 11.91 -1.03
CA LEU A 161 10.23 11.57 0.38
C LEU A 161 11.51 10.75 0.59
N VAL A 162 11.75 9.76 -0.27
CA VAL A 162 12.98 8.95 -0.23
C VAL A 162 14.21 9.81 -0.47
N VAL A 163 14.17 10.70 -1.47
CA VAL A 163 15.28 11.63 -1.74
C VAL A 163 15.52 12.58 -0.55
N ALA A 164 14.47 13.14 0.03
CA ALA A 164 14.57 14.00 1.21
C ALA A 164 15.18 13.26 2.41
N MET A 165 14.81 12.00 2.63
CA MET A 165 15.37 11.16 3.70
C MET A 165 16.85 10.84 3.47
N ILE A 166 17.25 10.55 2.23
CA ILE A 166 18.66 10.34 1.89
C ILE A 166 19.46 11.62 2.14
N ILE A 167 18.98 12.78 1.68
CA ILE A 167 19.65 14.09 1.91
C ILE A 167 19.79 14.39 3.40
N TRP A 168 18.73 14.15 4.18
CA TRP A 168 18.75 14.31 5.63
C TRP A 168 19.80 13.41 6.29
N GLN A 169 19.91 12.16 5.84
CA GLN A 169 20.89 11.22 6.37
C GLN A 169 22.33 11.63 6.02
N PHE A 170 22.56 12.17 4.83
CA PHE A 170 23.84 12.75 4.44
C PHE A 170 24.26 13.91 5.35
N GLY A 171 23.32 14.78 5.76
CA GLY A 171 23.61 15.90 6.65
C GLY A 171 23.95 15.50 8.10
N ASN A 172 23.60 14.28 8.51
CA ASN A 172 23.85 13.75 9.86
C ASN A 172 25.08 12.85 9.95
N ILE A 173 25.75 12.53 8.82
CA ILE A 173 26.99 11.73 8.86
C ILE A 173 28.15 12.71 9.09
N GLU A 174 28.59 12.78 10.35
CA GLU A 174 29.73 13.61 10.78
C GLU A 174 31.04 13.06 10.20
N ASP A 175 31.86 13.96 9.67
CA ASP A 175 33.09 13.70 8.88
C ASP A 175 33.95 12.56 9.45
N SER A 176 34.14 11.50 8.68
CA SER A 176 35.22 10.53 8.89
C SER A 176 35.62 9.94 7.56
N SER A 177 36.59 10.59 6.89
CA SER A 177 37.56 10.10 5.87
C SER A 177 37.14 9.01 4.87
N ASP A 178 35.85 8.79 4.64
CA ASP A 178 35.29 7.71 3.84
C ASP A 178 34.94 8.23 2.44
N SER A 179 35.08 7.36 1.45
CA SER A 179 34.74 7.68 0.05
C SER A 179 33.27 8.12 -0.09
N LEU A 180 32.98 9.04 -1.01
CA LEU A 180 31.60 9.51 -1.27
C LEU A 180 30.61 8.37 -1.55
N SER A 181 31.07 7.27 -2.15
CA SER A 181 30.25 6.10 -2.43
C SER A 181 29.87 5.32 -1.17
N SER A 182 30.76 5.17 -0.18
CA SER A 182 30.46 4.49 1.08
C SER A 182 29.52 5.32 1.95
N THR A 183 29.67 6.64 1.96
CA THR A 183 28.73 7.57 2.62
C THR A 183 27.36 7.52 1.97
N PHE A 184 27.29 7.47 0.63
CA PHE A 184 26.03 7.30 -0.11
C PHE A 184 25.34 5.98 0.24
N PHE A 185 26.07 4.86 0.20
CA PHE A 185 25.50 3.57 0.57
C PHE A 185 25.03 3.56 2.02
N ARG A 186 25.78 4.12 2.97
CA ARG A 186 25.33 4.27 4.38
C ARG A 186 24.08 5.12 4.51
N ALA A 187 24.03 6.26 3.83
CA ALA A 187 22.87 7.15 3.85
C ALA A 187 21.62 6.46 3.29
N VAL A 188 21.76 5.74 2.18
CA VAL A 188 20.67 4.94 1.58
C VAL A 188 20.25 3.79 2.51
N THR A 189 21.20 3.04 3.06
CA THR A 189 20.91 1.92 3.97
C THR A 189 20.22 2.42 5.23
N ALA A 190 20.69 3.48 5.86
CA ALA A 190 20.08 4.01 7.08
C ALA A 190 18.73 4.70 6.80
N ALA A 191 18.57 5.35 5.64
CA ALA A 191 17.27 5.87 5.21
C ALA A 191 16.25 4.74 4.97
N THR A 192 16.68 3.59 4.49
CA THR A 192 15.79 2.46 4.19
C THR A 192 15.56 1.51 5.37
N SER A 193 16.52 1.40 6.29
CA SER A 193 16.43 0.52 7.47
C SER A 193 15.93 1.23 8.73
N GLY A 194 16.07 2.55 8.85
CA GLY A 194 15.77 3.33 10.07
C GLY A 194 16.69 3.07 11.25
N ALA A 195 17.74 2.28 11.06
CA ALA A 195 18.76 2.09 12.07
C ALA A 195 19.68 3.32 12.08
N ASN A 196 19.63 4.10 13.18
CA ASN A 196 20.70 5.03 13.56
C ASN A 196 21.92 4.30 14.16
N GLY A 197 22.03 2.98 13.96
CA GLY A 197 23.16 2.18 14.42
C GLY A 197 24.28 2.25 13.40
N GLY A 198 25.45 2.73 13.83
CA GLY A 198 26.68 2.55 13.07
C GLY A 198 26.82 1.09 12.64
N LEU A 199 27.23 0.90 11.39
CA LEU A 199 27.79 -0.37 10.96
C LEU A 199 28.99 -0.62 11.85
N ASP A 200 28.85 -1.49 12.86
CA ASP A 200 30.03 -2.08 13.48
C ASP A 200 30.83 -2.74 12.35
N ALA A 201 32.16 -2.61 12.44
CA ALA A 201 33.14 -2.88 11.39
C ALA A 201 33.21 -4.34 10.87
N THR A 202 32.14 -5.13 11.05
CA THR A 202 32.04 -6.55 10.66
C THR A 202 30.97 -6.84 9.63
N GLY A 203 30.14 -5.87 9.20
CA GLY A 203 29.32 -6.01 7.99
C GLY A 203 28.27 -7.13 8.03
N VAL A 204 27.71 -7.42 9.20
CA VAL A 204 26.55 -8.32 9.34
C VAL A 204 25.56 -7.71 10.33
N ALA A 205 24.29 -7.76 9.92
CA ALA A 205 23.14 -7.24 10.67
C ALA A 205 22.87 -8.01 11.97
#